data_AF-A0A0N4U8S0-F1
#
_entry.id   AF-A0A0N4U8S0-F1
#
_cell.length_a   1.000
_cell.length_b   1.000
_cell.length_c   1.000
_cell.angle_alpha   90.00
_cell.angle_beta   90.00
_cell.angle_gamma   90.00
#
_symmetry.space_group_name_H-M   'P 1'
#
loop_
_entity.id
_entity.type
_entity.pdbx_description
1 polymer ?
#
loop_
_entity_poly.entity_id
_entity_poly.type
_entity_poly.pdbx_seq_one_letter_code
_entity_poly.pdbx_strand_id
1 'polypeptide(L)'
;SASISTEPFLDEQQFQGKDITTTSEHNRVIEKISNIKFQRITESSVHIFYYPWYGNPEFDKKFFHWNHAYLPHWDKVIAKKFIQGIHVPPEDIGSNFYPLLGPYSSRDPSVIEQHMKWISSANINVLVVSWYPQHLADVRGHPWDDIIPILLDMANKYSLKITFHMEPYKNRTATNLRRDIEYLLDFYGTHAAFYRYFRKNADGSLAVLPLFYFYDSYLIELTEWLKVTAKDGELSVRGTNYDILFIGLVVKSEDRYWLSDAGFDGMYTYFATEGFTFGSTATNWPSLNVFCRKKNLIFIPSVGPGYDDRRVRPWNSQNTRSRLNGHYYSKMFKMAYNSGADIISITSFNEWHEGTQIEPAIPFTDSNAEFTYNVYNRGPYQYLQLTANLVKQFFTVNS
;
A
#
# COMPACT_ATOMS: atom_id res chain seq x y z
N SER A 1 -9.11 71.34 -34.48
CA SER A 1 -9.65 70.25 -35.31
C SER A 1 -10.77 69.59 -34.53
N ALA A 2 -11.99 69.74 -35.03
CA ALA A 2 -13.29 69.34 -34.48
C ALA A 2 -13.43 67.80 -34.35
N SER A 3 -14.42 67.16 -33.71
CA SER A 3 -15.43 67.39 -32.66
C SER A 3 -16.18 66.05 -32.51
N ILE A 4 -16.76 65.78 -31.34
CA ILE A 4 -17.39 64.52 -30.89
C ILE A 4 -18.73 64.22 -31.62
N SER A 5 -19.01 62.93 -31.91
CA SER A 5 -20.38 62.36 -31.96
C SER A 5 -20.41 60.81 -31.86
N THR A 6 -20.97 60.32 -30.75
CA THR A 6 -21.87 59.15 -30.48
C THR A 6 -21.96 57.94 -31.44
N GLU A 7 -21.94 56.73 -30.83
CA GLU A 7 -22.17 55.36 -31.38
C GLU A 7 -23.53 55.12 -32.08
N PRO A 8 -23.73 53.95 -32.75
CA PRO A 8 -24.40 52.83 -32.05
C PRO A 8 -23.98 51.37 -32.43
N PHE A 9 -24.23 50.47 -31.46
CA PHE A 9 -24.37 48.99 -31.43
C PHE A 9 -24.44 48.12 -32.71
N LEU A 10 -23.84 46.92 -32.58
CA LEU A 10 -24.08 45.56 -33.18
C LEU A 10 -22.69 44.93 -33.49
N ASP A 11 -22.32 43.69 -33.16
CA ASP A 11 -23.08 42.45 -33.17
C ASP A 11 -22.34 41.35 -32.35
N GLU A 12 -23.03 40.67 -31.44
CA GLU A 12 -22.57 39.42 -30.79
C GLU A 12 -23.03 38.24 -31.64
N GLN A 13 -22.19 37.75 -32.56
CA GLN A 13 -22.38 36.42 -33.17
C GLN A 13 -21.15 35.99 -33.95
N GLN A 14 -20.16 35.38 -33.29
CA GLN A 14 -19.17 34.51 -33.95
C GLN A 14 -18.32 33.69 -32.97
N PHE A 15 -18.93 32.72 -32.28
CA PHE A 15 -18.21 31.54 -31.76
C PHE A 15 -19.17 30.35 -31.73
N GLN A 16 -19.43 29.78 -32.91
CA GLN A 16 -19.96 28.42 -33.05
C GLN A 16 -18.93 27.60 -33.83
N GLY A 17 -18.35 26.60 -33.18
CA GLY A 17 -17.56 25.59 -33.87
C GLY A 17 -16.40 25.03 -33.04
N LYS A 18 -16.72 24.05 -32.18
CA LYS A 18 -15.92 22.87 -31.77
C LYS A 18 -16.11 22.56 -30.28
N ASP A 19 -17.22 21.90 -29.95
CA ASP A 19 -17.39 21.16 -28.69
C ASP A 19 -18.38 20.01 -28.92
N ILE A 20 -17.92 18.93 -29.57
CA ILE A 20 -18.73 17.69 -29.73
C ILE A 20 -17.89 16.43 -29.36
N THR A 21 -16.62 16.56 -28.99
CA THR A 21 -15.75 15.39 -28.70
C THR A 21 -15.62 15.02 -27.22
N THR A 22 -15.98 15.87 -26.26
CA THR A 22 -15.78 15.60 -24.82
C THR A 22 -16.90 14.77 -24.18
N THR A 23 -18.15 14.90 -24.63
CA THR A 23 -19.28 14.18 -24.03
C THR A 23 -19.34 12.69 -24.42
N SER A 24 -18.85 12.33 -25.61
CA SER A 24 -18.88 10.94 -26.09
C SER A 24 -17.82 10.05 -25.43
N GLU A 25 -16.67 10.61 -25.09
CA GLU A 25 -15.63 9.89 -24.33
C GLU A 25 -16.04 9.72 -22.86
N HIS A 26 -16.65 10.75 -22.26
CA HIS A 26 -17.17 10.67 -20.89
C HIS A 26 -18.26 9.58 -20.77
N ASN A 27 -19.19 9.52 -21.73
CA ASN A 27 -20.23 8.48 -21.75
C ASN A 27 -19.65 7.07 -22.00
N ARG A 28 -18.59 6.94 -22.82
CA ARG A 28 -17.88 5.65 -23.02
C ARG A 28 -17.18 5.15 -21.77
N VAL A 29 -16.65 6.04 -20.93
CA VAL A 29 -16.04 5.66 -19.64
C VAL A 29 -17.13 5.17 -18.67
N ILE A 30 -18.28 5.86 -18.61
CA ILE A 30 -19.41 5.45 -17.77
C ILE A 30 -20.00 4.11 -18.23
N GLU A 31 -20.13 3.87 -19.54
CA GLU A 31 -20.58 2.57 -20.09
C GLU A 31 -19.57 1.44 -19.87
N LYS A 32 -18.26 1.73 -19.89
CA LYS A 32 -17.25 0.71 -19.53
C LYS A 32 -17.31 0.33 -18.05
N ILE A 33 -17.64 1.28 -17.17
CA ILE A 33 -17.76 1.04 -15.73
C ILE A 33 -19.05 0.25 -15.41
N SER A 34 -20.15 0.51 -16.12
CA SER A 34 -21.43 -0.16 -15.87
C SER A 34 -21.45 -1.66 -16.23
N ASN A 35 -20.51 -2.12 -17.06
CA ASN A 35 -20.38 -3.54 -17.48
C ASN A 35 -19.52 -4.41 -16.54
N ILE A 36 -19.01 -3.86 -15.44
CA ILE A 36 -18.31 -4.65 -14.42
C ILE A 36 -19.38 -5.43 -13.64
N LYS A 37 -19.43 -6.76 -13.83
CA LYS A 37 -20.31 -7.67 -13.08
C LYS A 37 -20.26 -7.32 -11.59
N PHE A 38 -21.39 -6.85 -11.06
CA PHE A 38 -21.58 -6.45 -9.69
C PHE A 38 -21.28 -7.62 -8.73
N GLN A 39 -20.07 -7.62 -8.17
CA GLN A 39 -19.75 -8.46 -7.02
C GLN A 39 -20.43 -7.83 -5.81
N ARG A 40 -21.33 -8.57 -5.15
CA ARG A 40 -22.12 -8.08 -4.01
C ARG A 40 -21.19 -7.49 -2.95
N ILE A 41 -21.52 -6.27 -2.52
CA ILE A 41 -20.84 -5.49 -1.47
C ILE A 41 -21.18 -6.07 -0.08
N THR A 42 -20.88 -7.35 0.12
CA THR A 42 -21.05 -8.08 1.39
C THR A 42 -19.85 -8.95 1.73
N GLU A 43 -18.83 -9.01 0.87
CA GLU A 43 -17.65 -9.84 1.06
C GLU A 43 -16.51 -9.02 1.66
N SER A 44 -15.86 -9.57 2.69
CA SER A 44 -14.65 -8.98 3.25
C SER A 44 -13.56 -8.88 2.18
N SER A 45 -12.78 -7.80 2.21
CA SER A 45 -11.68 -7.58 1.26
C SER A 45 -10.33 -7.87 1.92
N VAL A 46 -9.47 -8.64 1.25
CA VAL A 46 -8.12 -8.98 1.73
C VAL A 46 -7.08 -8.24 0.90
N HIS A 47 -6.32 -7.37 1.55
CA HIS A 47 -5.28 -6.54 0.98
C HIS A 47 -3.90 -7.05 1.41
N ILE A 48 -2.86 -6.84 0.60
CA ILE A 48 -1.49 -7.19 0.96
C ILE A 48 -0.48 -6.11 0.55
N PHE A 49 0.41 -5.71 1.46
CA PHE A 49 1.48 -4.78 1.13
C PHE A 49 2.53 -5.44 0.23
N TYR A 50 2.88 -4.77 -0.87
CA TYR A 50 3.76 -5.27 -1.92
C TYR A 50 4.84 -4.23 -2.26
N TYR A 51 6.09 -4.67 -2.33
CA TYR A 51 7.26 -3.79 -2.48
C TYR A 51 7.98 -4.12 -3.79
N PRO A 52 7.96 -3.21 -4.77
CA PRO A 52 8.50 -3.47 -6.09
C PRO A 52 9.90 -2.85 -6.27
N TRP A 53 10.70 -2.85 -5.21
CA TRP A 53 11.96 -2.10 -5.11
C TRP A 53 13.23 -2.95 -5.21
N TYR A 54 13.09 -4.26 -5.36
CA TYR A 54 14.21 -5.18 -5.48
C TYR A 54 14.79 -5.14 -6.88
N GLY A 55 16.12 -5.14 -7.00
CA GLY A 55 16.80 -5.13 -8.29
C GLY A 55 18.06 -5.98 -8.30
N ASN A 56 18.47 -6.45 -9.48
CA ASN A 56 19.65 -7.30 -9.66
C ASN A 56 20.51 -6.86 -10.87
N PRO A 57 21.75 -7.36 -11.01
CA PRO A 57 22.64 -6.94 -12.11
C PRO A 57 22.10 -7.20 -13.52
N GLU A 58 21.28 -8.23 -13.71
CA GLU A 58 20.76 -8.63 -15.02
C GLU A 58 19.73 -7.62 -15.55
N PHE A 59 18.78 -7.19 -14.70
CA PHE A 59 17.70 -6.28 -15.11
C PHE A 59 17.97 -4.81 -14.74
N ASP A 60 18.71 -4.56 -13.67
CA ASP A 60 18.86 -3.24 -13.04
C ASP A 60 20.31 -2.74 -13.04
N LYS A 61 21.23 -3.48 -13.66
CA LYS A 61 22.70 -3.21 -13.75
C LYS A 61 23.46 -3.34 -12.42
N LYS A 62 22.76 -3.37 -11.28
CA LYS A 62 23.32 -3.63 -9.96
C LYS A 62 22.21 -4.11 -9.02
N PHE A 63 22.62 -4.60 -7.84
CA PHE A 63 21.65 -4.89 -6.79
C PHE A 63 21.03 -3.60 -6.23
N PHE A 64 19.72 -3.67 -6.00
CA PHE A 64 18.95 -2.72 -5.21
C PHE A 64 18.19 -3.48 -4.13
N HIS A 65 18.11 -2.89 -2.94
CA HIS A 65 17.53 -3.46 -1.72
C HIS A 65 18.21 -4.74 -1.20
N TRP A 66 18.57 -5.73 -2.02
CA TRP A 66 19.28 -6.92 -1.56
C TRP A 66 20.61 -6.59 -0.89
N ASN A 67 21.33 -5.60 -1.42
CA ASN A 67 22.53 -4.99 -0.86
C ASN A 67 22.20 -3.87 0.14
N HIS A 68 21.21 -4.07 1.01
CA HIS A 68 20.89 -3.06 2.02
C HIS A 68 22.08 -2.87 2.98
N ALA A 69 22.21 -1.69 3.58
CA ALA A 69 23.20 -1.46 4.62
C ALA A 69 22.65 -1.75 6.01
N TYR A 70 23.51 -2.09 6.96
CA TYR A 70 23.13 -2.05 8.36
C TYR A 70 22.84 -0.60 8.77
N LEU A 71 21.61 -0.33 9.24
CA LEU A 71 21.20 0.98 9.70
C LEU A 71 21.76 1.23 11.11
N PRO A 72 22.47 2.35 11.32
CA PRO A 72 23.01 2.66 12.62
C PRO A 72 21.89 2.99 13.60
N HIS A 73 22.09 2.64 14.87
CA HIS A 73 21.26 3.17 15.94
C HIS A 73 21.45 4.70 16.03
N TRP A 74 20.41 5.45 16.37
CA TRP A 74 20.47 6.93 16.43
C TRP A 74 21.47 7.41 17.49
N ASP A 75 21.56 6.71 18.62
CA ASP A 75 22.64 6.88 19.59
C ASP A 75 23.96 6.29 19.04
N LYS A 76 24.93 7.16 18.80
CA LYS A 76 26.26 6.81 18.28
C LYS A 76 27.07 5.88 19.19
N VAL A 77 26.84 5.90 20.50
CA VAL A 77 27.50 5.01 21.47
C VAL A 77 26.94 3.60 21.32
N ILE A 78 25.62 3.47 21.14
CA ILE A 78 24.98 2.19 20.87
C ILE A 78 25.34 1.66 19.48
N ALA A 79 25.36 2.53 18.46
CA ALA A 79 25.67 2.16 17.08
C ALA A 79 27.04 1.46 16.93
N LYS A 80 28.05 1.88 17.71
CA LYS A 80 29.39 1.25 17.72
C LYS A 80 29.41 -0.20 18.19
N LYS A 81 28.36 -0.67 18.87
CA LYS A 81 28.25 -2.06 19.38
C LYS A 81 27.75 -3.03 18.33
N PHE A 82 27.20 -2.53 17.22
CA PHE A 82 26.57 -3.36 16.21
C PHE A 82 27.37 -3.35 14.90
N ILE A 83 27.17 -4.41 14.12
CA ILE A 83 27.76 -4.55 12.78
C ILE A 83 27.37 -3.37 11.88
N GLN A 84 28.31 -2.97 11.03
CA GLN A 84 28.16 -1.91 10.04
C GLN A 84 28.58 -2.45 8.68
N GLY A 85 28.24 -1.71 7.62
CA GLY A 85 28.58 -2.06 6.25
C GLY A 85 27.34 -2.31 5.41
N ILE A 86 27.54 -3.01 4.30
CA ILE A 86 26.55 -3.30 3.28
C ILE A 86 26.54 -4.80 2.99
N HIS A 87 25.36 -5.35 2.78
CA HIS A 87 25.23 -6.74 2.34
C HIS A 87 25.79 -6.94 0.92
N VAL A 88 26.35 -8.12 0.65
CA VAL A 88 26.95 -8.47 -0.66
C VAL A 88 26.22 -9.65 -1.30
N PRO A 89 25.16 -9.42 -2.09
CA PRO A 89 24.45 -10.47 -2.79
C PRO A 89 25.32 -11.15 -3.87
N PRO A 90 25.03 -12.41 -4.26
CA PRO A 90 23.77 -13.11 -3.99
C PRO A 90 23.69 -13.89 -2.67
N GLU A 91 24.81 -14.26 -2.04
CA GLU A 91 24.79 -15.09 -0.83
C GLU A 91 24.43 -14.30 0.43
N ASP A 92 24.89 -13.06 0.55
CA ASP A 92 24.65 -12.17 1.69
C ASP A 92 23.64 -11.07 1.31
N ILE A 93 22.38 -11.23 1.71
CA ILE A 93 21.30 -10.27 1.43
C ILE A 93 20.76 -9.63 2.72
N GLY A 94 20.22 -8.41 2.62
CA GLY A 94 19.59 -7.68 3.73
C GLY A 94 18.26 -8.25 4.19
N SER A 95 18.22 -9.52 4.57
CA SER A 95 17.03 -10.24 5.05
C SER A 95 17.45 -11.37 5.98
N ASN A 96 16.57 -11.70 6.93
CA ASN A 96 16.71 -12.85 7.81
C ASN A 96 16.23 -14.16 7.17
N PHE A 97 15.59 -14.09 5.99
CA PHE A 97 15.11 -15.22 5.20
C PHE A 97 15.62 -15.13 3.76
N TYR A 98 15.75 -16.26 3.06
CA TYR A 98 16.21 -16.28 1.67
C TYR A 98 15.04 -16.56 0.70
N PRO A 99 14.80 -15.71 -0.32
CA PRO A 99 13.70 -15.92 -1.27
C PRO A 99 13.86 -17.18 -2.11
N LEU A 100 12.76 -17.86 -2.40
CA LEU A 100 12.75 -18.99 -3.35
C LEU A 100 13.20 -18.55 -4.75
N LEU A 101 12.91 -17.32 -5.16
CA LEU A 101 13.34 -16.73 -6.44
C LEU A 101 14.76 -16.13 -6.39
N GLY A 102 15.48 -16.27 -5.27
CA GLY A 102 16.77 -15.62 -5.04
C GLY A 102 16.65 -14.09 -4.97
N PRO A 103 17.77 -13.35 -5.02
CA PRO A 103 17.79 -11.89 -5.07
C PRO A 103 17.32 -11.39 -6.45
N TYR A 104 16.01 -11.48 -6.67
CA TYR A 104 15.33 -11.20 -7.93
C TYR A 104 15.28 -9.71 -8.28
N SER A 105 14.93 -9.40 -9.53
CA SER A 105 14.51 -8.05 -9.92
C SER A 105 12.99 -7.93 -9.89
N SER A 106 12.49 -6.82 -9.35
CA SER A 106 11.07 -6.46 -9.43
C SER A 106 10.66 -6.02 -10.83
N ARG A 107 11.63 -5.82 -11.74
CA ARG A 107 11.41 -5.55 -13.17
C ARG A 107 11.28 -6.80 -14.02
N ASP A 108 11.68 -7.96 -13.50
CA ASP A 108 11.60 -9.21 -14.23
C ASP A 108 10.13 -9.63 -14.41
N PRO A 109 9.58 -9.68 -15.63
CA PRO A 109 8.19 -10.06 -15.86
C PRO A 109 7.85 -11.46 -15.36
N SER A 110 8.82 -12.38 -15.32
CA SER A 110 8.62 -13.74 -14.82
C SER A 110 8.41 -13.76 -13.30
N VAL A 111 9.15 -12.92 -12.58
CA VAL A 111 9.01 -12.69 -11.13
C VAL A 111 7.66 -12.05 -10.83
N ILE A 112 7.30 -10.99 -11.57
CA ILE A 112 6.00 -10.32 -11.41
C ILE A 112 4.85 -11.32 -11.63
N GLU A 113 4.88 -12.08 -12.73
CA GLU A 113 3.85 -13.07 -13.01
C GLU A 113 3.77 -14.12 -11.88
N GLN A 114 4.90 -14.59 -11.38
CA GLN A 114 4.95 -15.57 -10.31
C GLN A 114 4.39 -15.01 -8.98
N HIS A 115 4.65 -13.74 -8.68
CA HIS A 115 4.07 -13.05 -7.53
C HIS A 115 2.55 -12.99 -7.63
N MET A 116 2.01 -12.59 -8.78
CA MET A 116 0.56 -12.54 -8.98
C MET A 116 -0.10 -13.93 -8.87
N LYS A 117 0.55 -14.99 -9.39
CA LYS A 117 0.10 -16.38 -9.20
C LYS A 117 0.00 -16.72 -7.71
N TRP A 118 1.03 -16.42 -6.94
CA TRP A 118 1.05 -16.70 -5.50
C TRP A 118 0.01 -15.91 -4.72
N ILE A 119 -0.10 -14.61 -4.96
CA ILE A 119 -1.06 -13.72 -4.29
C ILE A 119 -2.50 -14.17 -4.59
N SER A 120 -2.81 -14.44 -5.86
CA SER A 120 -4.11 -14.94 -6.28
C SER A 120 -4.44 -16.29 -5.63
N SER A 121 -3.49 -17.22 -5.61
CA SER A 121 -3.67 -18.54 -4.96
C SER A 121 -3.86 -18.48 -3.44
N ALA A 122 -3.44 -17.37 -2.81
CA ALA A 122 -3.62 -17.12 -1.38
C ALA A 122 -4.98 -16.50 -1.02
N ASN A 123 -5.92 -16.41 -1.98
CA ASN A 123 -7.23 -15.76 -1.84
C ASN A 123 -7.14 -14.27 -1.47
N ILE A 124 -6.09 -13.59 -1.91
CA ILE A 124 -5.92 -12.14 -1.71
C ILE A 124 -6.56 -11.41 -2.88
N ASN A 125 -7.20 -10.27 -2.61
CA ASN A 125 -7.93 -9.50 -3.62
C ASN A 125 -7.12 -8.32 -4.16
N VAL A 126 -6.38 -7.63 -3.29
CA VAL A 126 -5.76 -6.34 -3.59
C VAL A 126 -4.29 -6.30 -3.20
N LEU A 127 -3.42 -5.95 -4.13
CA LEU A 127 -2.06 -5.52 -3.81
C LEU A 127 -2.07 -4.04 -3.42
N VAL A 128 -1.46 -3.73 -2.29
CA VAL A 128 -1.17 -2.37 -1.84
C VAL A 128 0.29 -2.09 -2.14
N VAL A 129 0.54 -1.49 -3.29
CA VAL A 129 1.89 -1.30 -3.85
C VAL A 129 2.54 -0.09 -3.19
N SER A 130 3.68 -0.30 -2.52
CA SER A 130 4.56 0.77 -2.04
C SER A 130 4.93 1.70 -3.19
N TRP A 131 4.69 3.00 -3.01
CA TRP A 131 4.80 3.98 -4.08
C TRP A 131 5.52 5.27 -3.65
N TYR A 132 6.43 5.68 -4.52
CA TYR A 132 7.12 6.96 -4.52
C TYR A 132 6.84 7.67 -5.86
N PRO A 133 6.82 9.02 -5.90
CA PRO A 133 6.71 9.76 -7.15
C PRO A 133 7.76 9.38 -8.18
N GLN A 134 7.46 9.58 -9.48
CA GLN A 134 8.20 9.05 -10.64
C GLN A 134 9.73 9.24 -10.67
N HIS A 135 10.26 10.18 -9.89
CA HIS A 135 11.69 10.51 -9.83
C HIS A 135 12.28 10.41 -8.43
N LEU A 136 11.51 9.85 -7.50
CA LEU A 136 11.87 9.65 -6.11
C LEU A 136 11.90 8.16 -5.80
N ALA A 137 12.60 7.85 -4.72
CA ALA A 137 12.70 6.52 -4.13
C ALA A 137 13.00 6.69 -2.64
N ASP A 138 13.01 5.58 -1.91
CA ASP A 138 13.63 5.55 -0.60
C ASP A 138 15.16 5.75 -0.71
N VAL A 139 15.82 5.92 0.44
CA VAL A 139 17.25 6.27 0.50
C VAL A 139 18.17 5.19 -0.11
N ARG A 140 17.71 3.94 -0.19
CA ARG A 140 18.47 2.80 -0.73
C ARG A 140 18.00 2.37 -2.13
N GLY A 141 17.03 3.11 -2.68
CA GLY A 141 16.32 2.74 -3.87
C GLY A 141 16.73 3.40 -5.17
N HIS A 142 15.89 3.17 -6.17
CA HIS A 142 15.83 3.90 -7.44
C HIS A 142 14.36 4.17 -7.79
N PRO A 143 14.03 5.06 -8.73
CA PRO A 143 12.64 5.21 -9.14
C PRO A 143 12.11 3.96 -9.84
N TRP A 144 10.89 3.53 -9.50
CA TRP A 144 10.25 2.29 -9.99
C TRP A 144 8.82 2.49 -10.51
N ASP A 145 8.32 3.72 -10.56
CA ASP A 145 6.98 4.02 -11.07
C ASP A 145 6.74 3.46 -12.50
N ASP A 146 7.81 3.32 -13.28
CA ASP A 146 7.77 2.78 -14.64
C ASP A 146 7.40 1.28 -14.72
N ILE A 147 7.39 0.54 -13.60
CA ILE A 147 6.92 -0.86 -13.57
C ILE A 147 5.42 -0.98 -13.28
N ILE A 148 4.76 0.09 -12.83
CA ILE A 148 3.34 0.08 -12.46
C ILE A 148 2.43 -0.43 -13.60
N PRO A 149 2.63 -0.04 -14.88
CA PRO A 149 1.85 -0.60 -15.98
C PRO A 149 1.92 -2.13 -16.09
N ILE A 150 3.12 -2.71 -15.95
CA ILE A 150 3.32 -4.16 -16.03
C ILE A 150 2.68 -4.85 -14.80
N LEU A 151 2.81 -4.26 -13.62
CA LEU A 151 2.14 -4.76 -12.41
C LEU A 151 0.62 -4.78 -12.60
N LEU A 152 0.04 -3.73 -13.17
CA LEU A 152 -1.38 -3.61 -13.46
C LEU A 152 -1.86 -4.67 -14.45
N ASP A 153 -1.15 -4.85 -15.57
CA ASP A 153 -1.47 -5.88 -16.57
C ASP A 153 -1.44 -7.29 -15.96
N MET A 154 -0.40 -7.59 -15.18
CA MET A 154 -0.23 -8.89 -14.53
C MET A 154 -1.27 -9.10 -13.43
N ALA A 155 -1.56 -8.09 -12.60
CA ALA A 155 -2.62 -8.18 -11.61
C ALA A 155 -3.98 -8.48 -12.28
N ASN A 156 -4.29 -7.79 -13.39
CA ASN A 156 -5.53 -8.02 -14.14
C ASN A 156 -5.62 -9.46 -14.68
N LYS A 157 -4.51 -9.98 -15.23
CA LYS A 157 -4.42 -11.37 -15.71
C LYS A 157 -4.78 -12.40 -14.63
N TYR A 158 -4.46 -12.11 -13.37
CA TYR A 158 -4.74 -12.99 -12.22
C TYR A 158 -5.95 -12.56 -11.38
N SER A 159 -6.82 -11.70 -11.94
CA SER A 159 -8.03 -11.19 -11.27
C SER A 159 -7.76 -10.47 -9.95
N LEU A 160 -6.57 -9.87 -9.81
CA LEU A 160 -6.16 -9.04 -8.69
C LEU A 160 -6.40 -7.57 -9.00
N LYS A 161 -6.53 -6.76 -7.95
CA LYS A 161 -6.56 -5.30 -8.03
C LYS A 161 -5.30 -4.69 -7.42
N ILE A 162 -4.97 -3.48 -7.82
CA ILE A 162 -3.85 -2.69 -7.29
C ILE A 162 -4.37 -1.40 -6.70
N THR A 163 -3.92 -1.10 -5.50
CA THR A 163 -3.96 0.24 -4.93
C THR A 163 -2.59 0.68 -4.45
N PHE A 164 -2.45 1.93 -4.02
CA PHE A 164 -1.17 2.54 -3.70
C PHE A 164 -1.00 2.78 -2.20
N HIS A 165 0.20 2.46 -1.72
CA HIS A 165 0.72 2.80 -0.40
C HIS A 165 1.69 3.95 -0.57
N MET A 166 1.20 5.16 -0.32
CA MET A 166 1.93 6.42 -0.46
C MET A 166 2.98 6.53 0.64
N GLU A 167 4.24 6.32 0.29
CA GLU A 167 5.38 6.37 1.21
C GLU A 167 5.70 7.80 1.67
N PRO A 168 6.44 7.99 2.78
CA PRO A 168 6.82 9.30 3.30
C PRO A 168 8.02 9.85 2.53
N TYR A 169 7.80 10.23 1.28
CA TYR A 169 8.86 10.84 0.48
C TYR A 169 9.26 12.22 1.01
N LYS A 170 10.51 12.60 0.75
CA LYS A 170 11.10 13.85 1.24
C LYS A 170 10.26 15.04 0.76
N ASN A 171 9.97 15.96 1.69
CA ASN A 171 9.19 17.18 1.44
C ASN A 171 7.75 16.92 0.97
N ARG A 172 7.09 15.85 1.43
CA ARG A 172 5.65 15.63 1.19
C ARG A 172 4.82 16.79 1.77
N THR A 173 3.98 17.41 0.95
CA THR A 173 3.13 18.58 1.25
C THR A 173 1.75 18.41 0.62
N ALA A 174 0.79 19.27 0.95
CA ALA A 174 -0.52 19.24 0.30
C ALA A 174 -0.43 19.36 -1.24
N THR A 175 0.45 20.23 -1.75
CA THR A 175 0.61 20.49 -3.18
C THR A 175 1.11 19.28 -3.95
N ASN A 176 2.16 18.61 -3.47
CA ASN A 176 2.65 17.42 -4.18
C ASN A 176 1.75 16.21 -3.97
N LEU A 177 1.10 16.05 -2.81
CA LEU A 177 0.08 15.03 -2.63
C LEU A 177 -1.06 15.17 -3.65
N ARG A 178 -1.58 16.38 -3.84
CA ARG A 178 -2.61 16.66 -4.85
C ARG A 178 -2.14 16.25 -6.25
N ARG A 179 -0.96 16.73 -6.66
CA ARG A 179 -0.36 16.41 -7.96
C ARG A 179 -0.15 14.91 -8.15
N ASP A 180 0.31 14.21 -7.12
CA ASP A 180 0.61 12.78 -7.19
C ASP A 180 -0.69 11.94 -7.26
N ILE A 181 -1.77 12.37 -6.61
CA ILE A 181 -3.10 11.77 -6.76
C ILE A 181 -3.62 11.95 -8.19
N GLU A 182 -3.50 13.16 -8.74
CA GLU A 182 -3.86 13.44 -10.14
C GLU A 182 -3.08 12.53 -11.08
N TYR A 183 -1.76 12.46 -10.90
CA TYR A 183 -0.88 11.59 -11.66
C TYR A 183 -1.33 10.12 -11.65
N LEU A 184 -1.52 9.54 -10.47
CA LEU A 184 -1.92 8.13 -10.33
C LEU A 184 -3.27 7.85 -11.00
N LEU A 185 -4.22 8.80 -10.92
CA LEU A 185 -5.54 8.63 -11.51
C LEU A 185 -5.55 8.85 -13.02
N ASP A 186 -4.81 9.83 -13.53
CA ASP A 186 -4.74 10.12 -14.96
C ASP A 186 -4.01 8.99 -15.71
N PHE A 187 -2.90 8.49 -15.16
CA PHE A 187 -2.09 7.46 -15.83
C PHE A 187 -2.59 6.05 -15.60
N TYR A 188 -3.15 5.74 -14.43
CA TYR A 188 -3.49 4.36 -14.05
C TYR A 188 -4.97 4.16 -13.72
N GLY A 189 -5.73 5.22 -13.42
CA GLY A 189 -7.08 5.16 -12.86
C GLY A 189 -8.15 4.54 -13.77
N THR A 190 -7.86 4.40 -15.06
CA THR A 190 -8.73 3.74 -16.06
C THR A 190 -8.40 2.26 -16.27
N HIS A 191 -7.29 1.77 -15.70
CA HIS A 191 -6.88 0.38 -15.85
C HIS A 191 -7.83 -0.57 -15.11
N ALA A 192 -8.14 -1.73 -15.71
CA ALA A 192 -9.11 -2.68 -15.16
C ALA A 192 -8.72 -3.24 -13.77
N ALA A 193 -7.42 -3.37 -13.50
CA ALA A 193 -6.89 -3.75 -12.19
C ALA A 193 -6.79 -2.59 -11.19
N PHE A 194 -7.03 -1.34 -11.57
CA PHE A 194 -6.98 -0.23 -10.62
C PHE A 194 -8.11 -0.37 -9.59
N TYR A 195 -7.76 -0.43 -8.30
CA TYR A 195 -8.70 -0.73 -7.23
C TYR A 195 -9.63 0.44 -6.93
N ARG A 196 -10.90 0.12 -6.75
CA ARG A 196 -11.92 1.04 -6.23
C ARG A 196 -12.71 0.33 -5.14
N TYR A 197 -13.01 1.05 -4.07
CA TYR A 197 -13.82 0.58 -2.96
C TYR A 197 -15.25 1.09 -3.10
N PHE A 198 -16.22 0.21 -2.83
CA PHE A 198 -17.63 0.54 -2.78
C PHE A 198 -17.98 1.00 -1.36
N ARG A 199 -18.07 2.31 -1.17
CA ARG A 199 -18.49 2.90 0.10
C ARG A 199 -19.99 3.14 0.09
N LYS A 200 -20.70 2.63 1.09
CA LYS A 200 -22.06 3.07 1.40
C LYS A 200 -21.98 4.32 2.26
N ASN A 201 -22.53 5.42 1.75
CA ASN A 201 -22.60 6.69 2.47
C ASN A 201 -23.69 6.63 3.55
N ALA A 202 -23.67 7.61 4.47
CA ALA A 202 -24.61 7.68 5.59
C ALA A 202 -26.08 7.82 5.13
N ASP A 203 -26.31 8.44 3.97
CA ASP A 203 -27.62 8.57 3.34
C ASP A 203 -28.07 7.31 2.57
N GLY A 204 -27.23 6.27 2.55
CA GLY A 204 -27.48 5.01 1.84
C GLY A 204 -27.05 5.00 0.38
N SER A 205 -26.59 6.12 -0.18
CA SER A 205 -26.01 6.16 -1.53
C SER A 205 -24.70 5.37 -1.60
N LEU A 206 -24.34 4.90 -2.79
CA LEU A 206 -23.10 4.17 -3.05
C LEU A 206 -22.12 5.08 -3.79
N ALA A 207 -20.90 5.19 -3.26
CA ALA A 207 -19.76 5.81 -3.93
C ALA A 207 -18.74 4.74 -4.32
N VAL A 208 -18.12 4.88 -5.49
CA VAL A 208 -17.08 3.98 -5.99
C VAL A 208 -15.81 4.78 -6.19
N LEU A 209 -14.92 4.74 -5.20
CA LEU A 209 -13.75 5.63 -5.14
C LEU A 209 -12.45 4.82 -5.07
N PRO A 210 -11.34 5.31 -5.66
CA PRO A 210 -10.00 4.81 -5.36
C PRO A 210 -9.75 4.85 -3.84
N LEU A 211 -8.92 3.95 -3.31
CA LEU A 211 -8.60 3.91 -1.88
C LEU A 211 -7.09 3.84 -1.67
N PHE A 212 -6.45 4.90 -1.20
CA PHE A 212 -5.00 4.94 -1.01
C PHE A 212 -4.62 4.89 0.47
N TYR A 213 -3.51 4.22 0.77
CA TYR A 213 -2.91 4.16 2.09
C TYR A 213 -1.81 5.21 2.19
N PHE A 214 -1.73 5.91 3.32
CA PHE A 214 -0.70 6.93 3.54
C PHE A 214 0.19 6.49 4.69
N TYR A 215 1.42 6.07 4.38
CA TYR A 215 2.40 5.69 5.39
C TYR A 215 2.93 6.91 6.13
N ASP A 216 3.11 6.75 7.44
CA ASP A 216 3.53 7.81 8.36
C ASP A 216 2.77 9.13 8.13
N SER A 217 1.43 9.03 8.01
CA SER A 217 0.56 10.19 7.77
C SER A 217 0.69 11.29 8.83
N TYR A 218 1.10 10.91 10.05
CA TYR A 218 1.37 11.80 11.19
C TYR A 218 2.62 12.70 11.01
N LEU A 219 3.44 12.49 9.97
CA LEU A 219 4.57 13.37 9.65
C LEU A 219 4.15 14.67 8.94
N ILE A 220 2.89 14.78 8.53
CA ILE A 220 2.32 15.97 7.90
C ILE A 220 1.33 16.59 8.86
N GLU A 221 1.43 17.91 9.04
CA GLU A 221 0.53 18.68 9.90
C GLU A 221 -0.93 18.57 9.46
N LEU A 222 -1.83 18.63 10.43
CA LEU A 222 -3.29 18.53 10.19
C LEU A 222 -3.78 19.56 9.17
N THR A 223 -3.29 20.78 9.25
CA THR A 223 -3.67 21.88 8.35
C THR A 223 -3.25 21.63 6.90
N GLU A 224 -2.15 20.91 6.67
CA GLU A 224 -1.72 20.51 5.33
C GLU A 224 -2.63 19.41 4.78
N TRP A 225 -3.03 18.43 5.59
CA TRP A 225 -4.00 17.42 5.15
C TRP A 225 -5.34 18.06 4.75
N LEU A 226 -5.86 18.98 5.56
CA LEU A 226 -7.14 19.65 5.30
C LEU A 226 -7.17 20.40 3.96
N LYS A 227 -6.03 20.89 3.47
CA LYS A 227 -5.97 21.51 2.14
C LYS A 227 -6.43 20.54 1.04
N VAL A 228 -6.20 19.24 1.18
CA VAL A 228 -6.52 18.21 0.18
C VAL A 228 -7.77 17.40 0.55
N THR A 229 -7.99 17.13 1.84
CA THR A 229 -9.03 16.20 2.31
C THR A 229 -10.34 16.88 2.70
N ALA A 230 -10.33 18.18 3.03
CA ALA A 230 -11.55 18.92 3.37
C ALA A 230 -12.29 19.36 2.10
N LYS A 231 -13.63 19.43 2.15
CA LYS A 231 -14.45 19.84 0.99
C LYS A 231 -14.16 21.26 0.51
N ASP A 232 -13.82 22.14 1.45
CA ASP A 232 -13.46 23.55 1.27
C ASP A 232 -11.94 23.78 1.31
N GLY A 233 -11.14 22.71 1.31
CA GLY A 233 -9.68 22.80 1.25
C GLY A 233 -9.19 23.44 -0.06
N GLU A 234 -8.16 24.28 0.03
CA GLU A 234 -7.55 25.00 -1.10
C GLU A 234 -7.20 24.10 -2.30
N LEU A 235 -6.79 22.86 -2.03
CA LEU A 235 -6.34 21.86 -3.00
C LEU A 235 -7.24 20.61 -2.97
N SER A 236 -8.51 20.77 -2.57
CA SER A 236 -9.41 19.68 -2.28
C SER A 236 -9.58 18.71 -3.45
N VAL A 237 -9.52 17.41 -3.16
CA VAL A 237 -9.94 16.37 -4.12
C VAL A 237 -11.43 16.07 -4.06
N ARG A 238 -12.11 16.51 -3.00
CA ARG A 238 -13.50 16.12 -2.71
C ARG A 238 -14.46 16.63 -3.78
N GLY A 239 -15.28 15.74 -4.33
CA GLY A 239 -16.25 16.08 -5.37
C GLY A 239 -15.63 16.42 -6.74
N THR A 240 -14.35 16.14 -6.93
CA THR A 240 -13.65 16.25 -8.23
C THR A 240 -13.48 14.87 -8.86
N ASN A 241 -13.00 14.80 -10.10
CA ASN A 241 -12.59 13.53 -10.73
C ASN A 241 -11.42 12.84 -10.02
N TYR A 242 -10.76 13.55 -9.10
CA TYR A 242 -9.61 13.09 -8.34
C TYR A 242 -9.95 12.66 -6.91
N ASP A 243 -11.24 12.56 -6.57
CA ASP A 243 -11.67 12.15 -5.23
C ASP A 243 -11.26 10.68 -4.95
N ILE A 244 -10.70 10.46 -3.77
CA ILE A 244 -10.20 9.15 -3.30
C ILE A 244 -10.53 8.97 -1.81
N LEU A 245 -10.49 7.74 -1.34
CA LEU A 245 -10.54 7.41 0.08
C LEU A 245 -9.13 7.43 0.66
N PHE A 246 -8.93 8.23 1.70
CA PHE A 246 -7.65 8.36 2.40
C PHE A 246 -7.61 7.44 3.62
N ILE A 247 -6.69 6.49 3.66
CA ILE A 247 -6.49 5.59 4.81
C ILE A 247 -5.16 5.94 5.51
N GLY A 248 -5.25 6.46 6.73
CA GLY A 248 -4.09 6.95 7.49
C GLY A 248 -3.60 5.98 8.55
N LEU A 249 -2.32 6.09 8.91
CA LEU A 249 -1.68 5.17 9.85
C LEU A 249 -1.99 5.55 11.30
N VAL A 250 -2.58 4.63 12.08
CA VAL A 250 -2.76 4.78 13.53
C VAL A 250 -1.57 4.16 14.27
N VAL A 251 -0.81 4.99 14.99
CA VAL A 251 0.34 4.56 15.81
C VAL A 251 0.00 4.65 17.29
N LYS A 252 -0.54 5.79 17.72
CA LYS A 252 -0.95 6.10 19.09
C LYS A 252 -2.46 6.07 19.21
N SER A 253 -2.94 6.07 20.45
CA SER A 253 -4.37 6.13 20.76
C SER A 253 -5.02 7.38 20.17
N GLU A 254 -4.35 8.53 20.28
CA GLU A 254 -4.86 9.85 19.94
C GLU A 254 -5.00 10.05 18.42
N ASP A 255 -4.22 9.31 17.63
CA ASP A 255 -4.21 9.41 16.17
C ASP A 255 -5.60 9.10 15.58
N ARG A 256 -6.46 8.33 16.27
CA ARG A 256 -7.84 8.08 15.79
C ARG A 256 -8.66 9.36 15.68
N TYR A 257 -8.47 10.31 16.60
CA TYR A 257 -9.15 11.61 16.56
C TYR A 257 -8.48 12.50 15.53
N TRP A 258 -7.15 12.55 15.56
CA TRP A 258 -6.37 13.35 14.62
C TRP A 258 -6.66 12.98 13.16
N LEU A 259 -6.72 11.69 12.82
CA LEU A 259 -7.05 11.22 11.47
C LEU A 259 -8.48 11.60 11.06
N SER A 260 -9.44 11.47 11.98
CA SER A 260 -10.82 11.91 11.75
C SER A 260 -10.89 13.41 11.49
N ASP A 261 -10.14 14.21 12.26
CA ASP A 261 -10.14 15.67 12.17
C ASP A 261 -9.33 16.17 10.96
N ALA A 262 -8.33 15.40 10.51
CA ALA A 262 -7.57 15.64 9.29
C ALA A 262 -8.30 15.19 8.00
N GLY A 263 -9.55 14.75 8.10
CA GLY A 263 -10.39 14.42 6.94
C GLY A 263 -10.08 13.09 6.26
N PHE A 264 -9.38 12.17 6.95
CA PHE A 264 -9.19 10.80 6.45
C PHE A 264 -10.51 10.03 6.41
N ASP A 265 -10.63 9.09 5.47
CA ASP A 265 -11.80 8.20 5.31
C ASP A 265 -11.66 6.89 6.08
N GLY A 266 -10.47 6.62 6.63
CA GLY A 266 -10.20 5.43 7.40
C GLY A 266 -8.81 5.40 8.01
N MET A 267 -8.53 4.31 8.71
CA MET A 267 -7.23 4.07 9.34
C MET A 267 -6.80 2.61 9.29
N TYR A 268 -5.48 2.40 9.26
CA TYR A 268 -4.82 1.10 9.24
C TYR A 268 -3.63 1.05 10.20
N THR A 269 -3.12 -0.16 10.50
CA THR A 269 -2.19 -0.37 11.63
C THR A 269 -0.76 -0.76 11.23
N TYR A 270 -0.55 -1.17 9.98
CA TYR A 270 0.70 -1.57 9.32
C TYR A 270 1.56 -2.63 10.05
N PHE A 271 2.14 -2.31 11.20
CA PHE A 271 3.24 -3.08 11.78
C PHE A 271 2.86 -4.53 12.09
N ALA A 272 3.71 -5.47 11.65
CA ALA A 272 3.55 -6.90 11.89
C ALA A 272 3.87 -7.32 13.35
N THR A 273 4.50 -6.45 14.14
CA THR A 273 4.86 -6.70 15.54
C THR A 273 3.71 -6.31 16.48
N GLU A 274 3.09 -7.34 17.05
CA GLU A 274 2.10 -7.20 18.12
C GLU A 274 2.74 -6.50 19.32
N GLY A 275 2.13 -5.37 19.71
CA GLY A 275 2.59 -4.55 20.83
C GLY A 275 3.65 -3.50 20.50
N PHE A 276 4.04 -3.33 19.22
CA PHE A 276 4.98 -2.26 18.85
C PHE A 276 4.37 -0.87 18.99
N THR A 277 3.11 -0.71 18.58
CA THR A 277 2.36 0.55 18.69
C THR A 277 0.97 0.28 19.29
N PHE A 278 0.25 1.34 19.66
CA PHE A 278 -1.15 1.20 20.07
C PHE A 278 -1.99 0.58 18.93
N GLY A 279 -1.75 1.04 17.70
CA GLY A 279 -2.44 0.53 16.51
C GLY A 279 -2.11 -0.93 16.20
N SER A 280 -0.86 -1.37 16.38
CA SER A 280 -0.44 -2.75 16.15
C SER A 280 -0.66 -3.68 17.35
N THR A 281 -1.38 -3.24 18.37
CA THR A 281 -1.80 -4.09 19.49
C THR A 281 -3.22 -4.59 19.26
N ALA A 282 -3.36 -5.87 18.91
CA ALA A 282 -4.60 -6.44 18.41
C ALA A 282 -5.78 -6.41 19.40
N THR A 283 -5.52 -6.31 20.71
CA THR A 283 -6.59 -6.12 21.71
C THR A 283 -7.30 -4.76 21.59
N ASN A 284 -6.69 -3.77 20.92
CA ASN A 284 -7.27 -2.45 20.70
C ASN A 284 -8.17 -2.40 19.45
N TRP A 285 -8.07 -3.38 18.55
CA TRP A 285 -8.75 -3.36 17.25
C TRP A 285 -10.29 -3.31 17.34
N PRO A 286 -10.97 -4.03 18.25
CA PRO A 286 -12.42 -3.87 18.40
C PRO A 286 -12.83 -2.42 18.74
N SER A 287 -12.07 -1.75 19.62
CA SER A 287 -12.35 -0.36 20.00
C SER A 287 -12.09 0.60 18.83
N LEU A 288 -11.04 0.36 18.04
CA LEU A 288 -10.75 1.14 16.84
C LEU A 288 -11.86 0.98 15.80
N ASN A 289 -12.33 -0.25 15.55
CA ASN A 289 -13.42 -0.49 14.62
C ASN A 289 -14.73 0.18 15.08
N VAL A 290 -15.07 0.10 16.37
CA VAL A 290 -16.24 0.80 16.94
C VAL A 290 -16.13 2.31 16.74
N PHE A 291 -14.96 2.89 17.00
CA PHE A 291 -14.71 4.31 16.74
C PHE A 291 -14.93 4.65 15.25
N CYS A 292 -14.33 3.87 14.35
CA CYS A 292 -14.45 4.08 12.91
C CYS A 292 -15.90 4.01 12.44
N ARG A 293 -16.65 2.97 12.83
CA ARG A 293 -18.06 2.83 12.47
C ARG A 293 -18.90 4.00 12.97
N LYS A 294 -18.67 4.47 14.20
CA LYS A 294 -19.38 5.65 14.75
C LYS A 294 -19.09 6.93 13.96
N LYS A 295 -17.90 7.06 13.38
CA LYS A 295 -17.46 8.22 12.59
C LYS A 295 -17.63 8.02 11.07
N ASN A 296 -18.26 6.93 10.63
CA ASN A 296 -18.36 6.53 9.23
C ASN A 296 -16.99 6.41 8.51
N LEU A 297 -15.98 5.96 9.24
CA LEU A 297 -14.63 5.67 8.76
C LEU A 297 -14.45 4.18 8.53
N ILE A 298 -13.48 3.84 7.69
CA ILE A 298 -13.04 2.46 7.44
C ILE A 298 -11.93 2.10 8.43
N PHE A 299 -12.02 0.93 9.07
CA PHE A 299 -10.92 0.39 9.87
C PHE A 299 -10.32 -0.82 9.16
N ILE A 300 -8.99 -0.83 9.01
CA ILE A 300 -8.25 -1.89 8.30
C ILE A 300 -7.10 -2.40 9.19
N PRO A 301 -7.34 -3.40 10.06
CA PRO A 301 -6.26 -3.99 10.84
C PRO A 301 -5.23 -4.65 9.91
N SER A 302 -3.96 -4.57 10.29
CA SER A 302 -2.84 -5.17 9.58
C SER A 302 -2.30 -6.37 10.35
N VAL A 303 -2.18 -7.51 9.66
CA VAL A 303 -1.70 -8.79 10.23
C VAL A 303 -0.38 -9.20 9.59
N GLY A 304 0.53 -9.80 10.35
CA GLY A 304 1.82 -10.26 9.81
C GLY A 304 2.25 -11.63 10.34
N PRO A 305 3.06 -12.38 9.59
CA PRO A 305 3.44 -13.75 9.96
C PRO A 305 4.47 -13.80 11.09
N GLY A 306 5.14 -12.69 11.36
CA GLY A 306 6.18 -12.46 12.35
C GLY A 306 6.96 -11.21 11.96
N TYR A 307 8.09 -10.97 12.64
CA TYR A 307 8.97 -9.83 12.36
C TYR A 307 10.39 -10.17 12.78
N ASP A 308 11.37 -9.91 11.93
CA ASP A 308 12.80 -10.00 12.25
C ASP A 308 13.59 -9.18 11.24
N ASP A 309 13.99 -7.96 11.65
CA ASP A 309 14.73 -7.02 10.81
C ASP A 309 16.21 -6.90 11.18
N ARG A 310 16.73 -7.82 12.00
CA ARG A 310 18.08 -7.69 12.60
C ARG A 310 19.21 -7.69 11.57
N ARG A 311 18.94 -8.17 10.34
CA ARG A 311 19.88 -8.07 9.22
C ARG A 311 20.02 -6.64 8.69
N VAL A 312 19.04 -5.77 8.89
CA VAL A 312 19.17 -4.34 8.55
C VAL A 312 19.19 -3.42 9.77
N ARG A 313 18.61 -3.82 10.91
CA ARG A 313 18.57 -3.07 12.17
C ARG A 313 18.99 -3.98 13.34
N PRO A 314 20.30 -4.26 13.49
CA PRO A 314 20.79 -5.25 14.47
C PRO A 314 20.47 -4.91 15.94
N TRP A 315 20.14 -3.66 16.22
CA TRP A 315 19.72 -3.14 17.53
C TRP A 315 18.23 -3.34 17.85
N ASN A 316 17.42 -3.85 16.91
CA ASN A 316 15.96 -3.86 17.02
C ASN A 316 15.36 -5.20 17.51
N SER A 317 16.14 -6.03 18.21
CA SER A 317 15.73 -7.37 18.65
C SER A 317 14.49 -7.39 19.55
N GLN A 318 14.19 -6.31 20.27
CA GLN A 318 13.00 -6.17 21.11
C GLN A 318 11.68 -6.31 20.32
N ASN A 319 11.70 -5.95 19.04
CA ASN A 319 10.54 -5.98 18.15
C ASN A 319 10.42 -7.29 17.37
N THR A 320 11.40 -8.19 17.48
CA THR A 320 11.34 -9.50 16.85
C THR A 320 10.14 -10.29 17.38
N ARG A 321 9.41 -10.93 16.46
CA ARG A 321 8.32 -11.86 16.75
C ARG A 321 8.54 -13.12 15.95
N SER A 322 8.81 -14.22 16.65
CA SER A 322 8.90 -15.54 16.03
C SER A 322 7.60 -15.88 15.34
N ARG A 323 7.69 -16.49 14.17
CA ARG A 323 6.51 -16.94 13.42
C ARG A 323 5.78 -18.09 14.13
N LEU A 324 6.43 -18.75 15.10
CA LEU A 324 5.89 -19.89 15.88
C LEU A 324 5.21 -20.94 14.96
N ASN A 325 5.88 -21.30 13.86
CA ASN A 325 5.37 -22.22 12.84
C ASN A 325 3.96 -21.85 12.30
N GLY A 326 3.66 -20.56 12.21
CA GLY A 326 2.38 -20.02 11.75
C GLY A 326 1.39 -19.66 12.87
N HIS A 327 1.62 -20.07 14.13
CA HIS A 327 0.70 -19.76 15.24
C HIS A 327 0.58 -18.26 15.52
N TYR A 328 1.68 -17.51 15.38
CA TYR A 328 1.66 -16.06 15.51
C TYR A 328 0.70 -15.44 14.48
N TYR A 329 0.83 -15.86 13.22
CA TYR A 329 0.02 -15.36 12.11
C TYR A 329 -1.47 -15.68 12.28
N SER A 330 -1.79 -16.94 12.61
CA SER A 330 -3.16 -17.38 12.85
C SER A 330 -3.82 -16.63 14.00
N LYS A 331 -3.05 -16.30 15.05
CA LYS A 331 -3.55 -15.47 16.16
C LYS A 331 -3.92 -14.07 15.67
N MET A 332 -3.04 -13.40 14.90
CA MET A 332 -3.33 -12.07 14.36
C MET A 332 -4.56 -12.08 13.44
N PHE A 333 -4.69 -13.06 12.54
CA PHE A 333 -5.87 -13.24 11.68
C PHE A 333 -7.16 -13.36 12.49
N LYS A 334 -7.15 -14.21 13.53
CA LYS A 334 -8.31 -14.37 14.42
C LYS A 334 -8.68 -13.06 15.13
N MET A 335 -7.69 -12.27 15.56
CA MET A 335 -7.96 -10.98 16.21
C MET A 335 -8.51 -9.95 15.21
N ALA A 336 -8.04 -9.95 13.97
CA ALA A 336 -8.57 -9.08 12.91
C ALA A 336 -10.02 -9.45 12.55
N TYR A 337 -10.33 -10.75 12.50
CA TYR A 337 -11.71 -11.21 12.35
C TYR A 337 -12.59 -10.75 13.51
N ASN A 338 -12.12 -10.95 14.74
CA ASN A 338 -12.85 -10.57 15.94
C ASN A 338 -13.04 -9.05 16.10
N SER A 339 -12.22 -8.22 15.44
CA SER A 339 -12.46 -6.77 15.45
C SER A 339 -13.69 -6.37 14.65
N GLY A 340 -14.19 -7.24 13.77
CA GLY A 340 -15.33 -6.98 12.89
C GLY A 340 -15.02 -6.02 11.75
N ALA A 341 -13.75 -5.96 11.32
CA ALA A 341 -13.33 -5.13 10.20
C ALA A 341 -13.75 -5.77 8.87
N ASP A 342 -14.23 -4.95 7.94
CA ASP A 342 -14.68 -5.41 6.62
C ASP A 342 -13.51 -5.58 5.63
N ILE A 343 -12.39 -4.92 5.89
CA ILE A 343 -11.13 -5.07 5.15
C ILE A 343 -10.04 -5.50 6.12
N ILE A 344 -9.19 -6.44 5.70
CA ILE A 344 -7.92 -6.72 6.39
C ILE A 344 -6.75 -6.44 5.45
N SER A 345 -5.62 -6.04 6.04
CA SER A 345 -4.35 -5.89 5.32
C SER A 345 -3.31 -6.88 5.85
N ILE A 346 -2.48 -7.43 4.96
CA ILE A 346 -1.39 -8.34 5.31
C ILE A 346 -0.07 -7.60 5.13
N THR A 347 0.71 -7.55 6.21
CA THR A 347 2.09 -7.04 6.25
C THR A 347 3.02 -8.24 6.38
N SER A 348 3.57 -8.77 5.28
CA SER A 348 3.56 -8.26 3.90
C SER A 348 3.63 -9.39 2.88
N PHE A 349 3.53 -9.09 1.59
CA PHE A 349 3.90 -10.06 0.56
C PHE A 349 5.40 -10.32 0.61
N ASN A 350 6.22 -9.26 0.44
CA ASN A 350 7.66 -9.37 0.21
C ASN A 350 8.51 -8.28 0.88
N GLU A 351 8.18 -7.83 2.09
CA GLU A 351 9.08 -6.97 2.87
C GLU A 351 10.15 -7.81 3.57
N TRP A 352 11.13 -8.27 2.78
CA TRP A 352 12.19 -9.19 3.19
C TRP A 352 13.09 -8.60 4.27
N HIS A 353 13.35 -7.29 4.23
CA HIS A 353 14.18 -6.60 5.22
C HIS A 353 13.64 -6.75 6.64
N GLU A 354 12.32 -6.80 6.79
CA GLU A 354 11.67 -6.86 8.09
C GLU A 354 11.22 -8.27 8.49
N GLY A 355 11.48 -9.26 7.63
CA GLY A 355 11.10 -10.64 7.89
C GLY A 355 9.59 -10.85 7.97
N THR A 356 8.78 -9.97 7.37
CA THR A 356 7.30 -10.00 7.43
C THR A 356 6.66 -10.65 6.20
N GLN A 357 7.46 -11.05 5.22
CA GLN A 357 6.99 -11.62 3.96
C GLN A 357 6.23 -12.93 4.13
N ILE A 358 5.14 -13.12 3.37
CA ILE A 358 4.53 -14.44 3.14
C ILE A 358 5.04 -15.10 1.85
N GLU A 359 5.80 -14.37 1.04
CA GLU A 359 6.48 -14.90 -0.14
C GLU A 359 7.33 -16.14 0.23
N PRO A 360 7.39 -17.15 -0.66
CA PRO A 360 8.12 -18.37 -0.39
C PRO A 360 9.61 -18.16 -0.08
N ALA A 361 10.07 -18.76 1.02
CA ALA A 361 11.46 -18.75 1.46
C ALA A 361 12.05 -20.16 1.51
N ILE A 362 13.34 -20.29 1.20
CA ILE A 362 14.06 -21.57 1.21
C ILE A 362 15.13 -21.61 2.30
N PRO A 363 15.49 -22.81 2.81
CA PRO A 363 16.71 -22.99 3.56
C PRO A 363 17.93 -22.58 2.72
N PHE A 364 18.76 -21.71 3.29
CA PHE A 364 20.01 -21.26 2.67
C PHE A 364 21.06 -21.00 3.75
N THR A 365 22.32 -21.28 3.46
CA THR A 365 23.45 -20.94 4.32
C THR A 365 24.52 -20.28 3.49
N ASP A 366 24.87 -19.05 3.84
CA ASP A 366 26.05 -18.39 3.30
C ASP A 366 27.28 -18.94 4.04
N SER A 367 28.07 -19.73 3.33
CA SER A 367 29.28 -20.35 3.88
C SER A 367 30.42 -19.33 4.10
N ASN A 368 30.38 -18.19 3.40
CA ASN A 368 31.41 -17.15 3.54
C ASN A 368 31.15 -16.26 4.76
N ALA A 369 29.89 -15.97 5.06
CA ALA A 369 29.49 -15.15 6.22
C ALA A 369 29.14 -15.96 7.48
N GLU A 370 29.25 -17.30 7.43
CA GLU A 370 28.78 -18.22 8.47
C GLU A 370 27.33 -17.93 8.92
N PHE A 371 26.47 -17.53 7.98
CA PHE A 371 25.10 -17.13 8.26
C PHE A 371 24.09 -18.13 7.71
N THR A 372 23.28 -18.70 8.60
CA THR A 372 22.13 -19.55 8.24
C THR A 372 20.85 -18.73 8.27
N TYR A 373 20.17 -18.64 7.13
CA TYR A 373 18.90 -17.95 7.01
C TYR A 373 17.78 -18.72 7.72
N ASN A 374 16.80 -17.99 8.25
CA ASN A 374 15.61 -18.58 8.86
C ASN A 374 14.82 -19.39 7.83
N VAL A 375 14.18 -20.46 8.30
CA VAL A 375 13.43 -21.40 7.44
C VAL A 375 11.95 -21.41 7.73
N TYR A 376 11.16 -21.78 6.73
CA TYR A 376 9.76 -22.15 6.90
C TYR A 376 9.69 -23.66 7.19
N ASN A 377 9.28 -24.04 8.41
CA ASN A 377 9.31 -25.43 8.88
C ASN A 377 8.48 -26.40 8.02
N ARG A 378 7.46 -25.92 7.29
CA ARG A 378 6.59 -26.74 6.44
C ARG A 378 6.89 -26.58 4.94
N GLY A 379 8.08 -26.09 4.60
CA GLY A 379 8.50 -25.85 3.22
C GLY A 379 8.18 -24.45 2.72
N PRO A 380 8.64 -24.12 1.50
CA PRO A 380 8.68 -22.74 1.01
C PRO A 380 7.30 -22.10 0.90
N TYR A 381 6.25 -22.87 0.60
CA TYR A 381 4.89 -22.33 0.41
C TYR A 381 4.06 -22.21 1.70
N GLN A 382 4.65 -22.44 2.88
CA GLN A 382 3.94 -22.51 4.16
C GLN A 382 2.99 -21.31 4.40
N TYR A 383 3.46 -20.07 4.21
CA TYR A 383 2.68 -18.88 4.55
C TYR A 383 1.63 -18.52 3.49
N LEU A 384 1.86 -18.85 2.21
CA LEU A 384 0.82 -18.73 1.18
C LEU A 384 -0.34 -19.70 1.45
N GLN A 385 -0.03 -20.97 1.74
CA GLN A 385 -1.04 -21.98 2.08
C GLN A 385 -1.79 -21.62 3.36
N LEU A 386 -1.07 -21.14 4.38
CA LEU A 386 -1.69 -20.68 5.62
C LEU A 386 -2.59 -19.46 5.38
N THR A 387 -2.16 -18.51 4.55
CA THR A 387 -2.99 -17.34 4.16
C THR A 387 -4.28 -17.79 3.49
N ALA A 388 -4.20 -18.67 2.48
CA ALA A 388 -5.39 -19.18 1.78
C ALA A 388 -6.39 -19.81 2.75
N ASN A 389 -5.90 -20.61 3.71
CA ASN A 389 -6.72 -21.26 4.72
C ASN A 389 -7.34 -20.25 5.71
N LEU A 390 -6.56 -19.28 6.19
CA LEU A 390 -7.05 -18.28 7.14
C LEU A 390 -8.05 -17.31 6.50
N VAL A 391 -7.82 -16.90 5.25
CA VAL A 391 -8.78 -16.11 4.48
C VAL A 391 -10.07 -16.87 4.31
N LYS A 392 -10.01 -18.14 3.87
CA LYS A 392 -11.20 -18.99 3.73
C LYS A 392 -11.94 -19.16 5.06
N GLN A 393 -11.21 -19.33 6.15
CA GLN A 393 -11.78 -19.57 7.48
C GLN A 393 -12.50 -18.34 8.04
N PHE A 394 -11.97 -17.13 7.83
CA PHE A 394 -12.42 -15.93 8.54
C PHE A 394 -13.07 -14.86 7.65
N PHE A 395 -12.73 -14.81 6.36
CA PHE A 395 -13.06 -13.68 5.48
C PHE A 395 -13.76 -14.10 4.19
N THR A 396 -14.07 -15.39 4.01
CA THR A 396 -14.97 -15.86 2.96
C THR A 396 -16.30 -16.25 3.59
N VAL A 397 -17.40 -15.69 3.08
CA VAL A 397 -18.74 -16.11 3.51
C VAL A 397 -18.90 -17.56 3.05
N ASN A 398 -19.09 -18.50 3.98
CA ASN A 398 -19.54 -19.84 3.62
C ASN A 398 -20.92 -19.69 2.96
N SER A 399 -20.91 -19.75 1.63
CA SER A 399 -22.09 -19.75 0.77
C SER A 399 -23.08 -20.83 1.16
#